data_AF-A0A967BN65-F1
#
_entry.id   AF-A0A967BN65-F1
#
_cell.length_a   1.000
_cell.length_b   1.000
_cell.length_c   1.000
_cell.angle_alpha   90.00
_cell.angle_beta   90.00
_cell.angle_gamma   90.00
#
_symmetry.space_group_name_H-M   'P 1'
#
loop_
_entity.id
_entity.type
_entity.pdbx_description
1 polymer ?
#
loop_
_entity_poly.entity_id
_entity_poly.type
_entity_poly.pdbx_seq_one_letter_code
_entity_poly.pdbx_strand_id
1 'polypeptide(L)' 'MSIEYLDGIRLYRVLSAGLHRVLEREDYLNKINVFPVPDADTGTNMAYTLTVIKDDIQQN' A
#
# COMPACT_ATOMS: atom_id res chain seq x y z
N MET A 1 20.37 -10.08 -4.48
CA MET A 1 19.74 -10.65 -5.69
C MET A 1 18.75 -9.61 -6.21
N SER A 2 18.89 -9.15 -7.45
CA SER A 2 17.92 -8.25 -8.11
C SER A 2 16.75 -9.06 -8.67
N ILE A 3 15.56 -8.45 -8.74
CA ILE A 3 14.41 -9.05 -9.43
C ILE A 3 14.58 -8.78 -10.93
N GLU A 4 14.81 -9.82 -11.74
CA GLU A 4 14.99 -9.69 -13.20
C GLU A 4 13.67 -9.61 -13.98
N TYR A 5 12.59 -10.20 -13.45
CA TYR A 5 11.28 -10.20 -14.10
C TYR A 5 10.14 -10.19 -13.07
N LEU A 6 8.98 -9.68 -13.48
CA LEU A 6 7.78 -9.59 -12.67
C LEU A 6 6.66 -10.42 -13.33
N ASP A 7 6.28 -11.52 -12.70
CA ASP A 7 5.10 -12.32 -13.06
C ASP A 7 3.94 -12.03 -12.08
N GLY A 8 2.76 -12.62 -12.33
CA GLY A 8 1.58 -12.37 -11.50
C GLY A 8 1.77 -12.76 -10.02
N ILE A 9 2.47 -13.86 -9.75
CA ILE A 9 2.73 -14.32 -8.38
C ILE A 9 3.66 -13.35 -7.65
N ARG A 10 4.71 -12.88 -8.32
CA ARG A 10 5.64 -11.89 -7.77
C ARG A 10 4.95 -10.56 -7.56
N LEU A 11 4.12 -10.12 -8.49
CA LEU A 11 3.33 -8.89 -8.34
C LEU A 11 2.41 -8.97 -7.11
N TYR A 12 1.68 -10.08 -6.94
CA TYR A 12 0.83 -10.32 -5.77
C TYR A 12 1.63 -10.27 -4.46
N ARG A 13 2.81 -10.90 -4.42
CA ARG A 13 3.68 -10.89 -3.24
C ARG A 13 4.20 -9.49 -2.91
N VAL A 14 4.61 -8.73 -3.93
CA VAL A 14 5.08 -7.35 -3.76
C VAL A 14 3.94 -6.46 -3.26
N LEU A 15 2.73 -6.58 -3.83
CA LEU A 15 1.55 -5.86 -3.36
C LEU A 15 1.20 -6.21 -1.90
N SER A 16 1.21 -7.49 -1.55
CA SER A 16 0.93 -7.94 -0.18
C SER A 16 1.96 -7.42 0.83
N ALA A 17 3.25 -7.50 0.49
CA ALA A 17 4.31 -6.96 1.33
C ALA A 17 4.26 -5.43 1.42
N GLY A 18 3.92 -4.76 0.31
CA GLY A 18 3.72 -3.31 0.24
C GLY A 18 2.57 -2.84 1.13
N LEU A 19 1.41 -3.52 1.08
CA LEU A 19 0.28 -3.24 1.95
C LEU A 19 0.66 -3.36 3.43
N HIS A 20 1.31 -4.47 3.84
CA HIS A 20 1.78 -4.59 5.22
C HIS A 20 2.71 -3.45 5.61
N ARG A 21 3.61 -3.03 4.71
CA ARG A 21 4.52 -1.93 4.98
C ARG A 21 3.82 -0.57 5.11
N VAL A 22 2.75 -0.35 4.34
CA VAL A 22 1.91 0.85 4.44
C VAL A 22 1.16 0.86 5.77
N LEU A 23 0.54 -0.26 6.16
CA LEU A 23 -0.17 -0.40 7.45
C LEU A 23 0.79 -0.15 8.63
N GLU A 24 1.98 -0.75 8.63
CA GLU A 24 3.00 -0.52 9.66
C GLU A 24 3.44 0.94 9.79
N ARG A 25 3.30 1.73 8.72
CA ARG A 25 3.75 3.13 8.65
C ARG A 25 2.61 4.11 8.49
N GLU A 26 1.37 3.69 8.69
CA GLU A 26 0.18 4.50 8.45
C GLU A 26 0.25 5.82 9.21
N ASP A 27 0.56 5.79 10.51
CA ASP A 27 0.73 6.99 11.34
C ASP A 27 1.85 7.92 10.88
N TYR A 28 2.92 7.36 10.31
CA TYR A 28 3.99 8.15 9.74
C TYR A 28 3.53 8.80 8.43
N LEU A 29 2.85 8.04 7.56
CA LEU A 29 2.33 8.49 6.28
C LEU A 29 1.22 9.54 6.45
N ASN A 30 0.38 9.41 7.48
CA ASN A 30 -0.60 10.43 7.85
C ASN A 30 0.07 11.78 8.18
N LYS A 31 1.36 11.80 8.55
CA LYS A 31 2.08 13.04 8.89
C LYS A 31 2.87 13.65 7.73
N ILE A 32 3.05 12.95 6.61
CA ILE A 32 3.92 13.45 5.53
C ILE A 32 3.24 14.45 4.60
N ASN A 33 1.93 14.36 4.43
CA ASN A 33 1.20 15.31 3.59
C ASN A 33 0.71 16.49 4.44
N VAL A 34 1.16 17.68 4.11
CA VAL A 34 0.86 18.93 4.85
C VAL A 34 0.29 20.02 3.93
N PHE A 35 -0.23 19.66 2.75
CA PHE A 35 -0.71 20.62 1.74
C PHE A 35 -2.11 20.26 1.19
N PRO A 36 -3.04 21.22 1.01
CA PRO A 36 -3.08 22.59 1.55
C PRO A 36 -3.53 22.63 3.02
N VAL A 37 -4.10 21.54 3.54
CA VAL A 37 -4.54 21.35 4.92
C VAL A 37 -4.05 19.97 5.38
N PRO A 38 -3.42 19.84 6.56
CA PRO A 38 -3.08 18.54 7.12
C PRO A 38 -4.35 17.83 7.61
N ASP A 39 -4.95 17.04 6.74
CA ASP A 39 -6.10 16.16 7.01
C ASP A 39 -5.71 14.85 7.73
N ALA A 40 -4.40 14.57 7.80
CA ALA A 40 -3.82 13.43 8.49
C ALA A 40 -4.38 12.08 8.03
N ASP A 41 -4.76 11.97 6.75
CA ASP A 41 -5.43 10.80 6.19
C ASP A 41 -4.63 10.10 5.09
N THR A 42 -3.43 10.59 4.77
CA THR A 42 -2.65 10.11 3.61
C THR A 42 -2.27 8.63 3.72
N GLY A 43 -1.83 8.19 4.90
CA GLY A 43 -1.61 6.77 5.18
C GLY A 43 -2.89 5.96 5.12
N THR A 44 -3.97 6.48 5.70
CA THR A 44 -5.31 5.85 5.70
C THR A 44 -5.81 5.62 4.27
N ASN A 45 -5.70 6.63 3.40
CA ASN A 45 -6.11 6.57 2.00
C ASN A 45 -5.29 5.54 1.20
N MET A 46 -3.98 5.43 1.47
CA MET A 46 -3.12 4.42 0.85
C MET A 46 -3.47 3.01 1.34
N ALA A 47 -3.65 2.82 2.65
CA ALA A 47 -4.01 1.53 3.24
C ALA A 47 -5.36 1.03 2.72
N TYR A 48 -6.35 1.92 2.66
CA TYR A 48 -7.67 1.63 2.09
C TYR A 48 -7.56 1.17 0.64
N THR A 49 -6.88 1.95 -0.20
CA THR A 49 -6.72 1.63 -1.64
C THR A 49 -6.05 0.27 -1.85
N LEU A 50 -4.96 -0.01 -1.14
CA LEU A 50 -4.22 -1.26 -1.27
C LEU A 50 -4.99 -2.47 -0.72
N THR A 51 -5.82 -2.27 0.30
CA THR A 51 -6.69 -3.32 0.85
C THR A 51 -7.75 -3.71 -0.18
N VAL A 52 -8.43 -2.73 -0.78
CA VAL A 52 -9.41 -2.99 -1.86
C VAL A 52 -8.78 -3.78 -3.01
N ILE A 53 -7.60 -3.37 -3.47
CA ILE A 53 -6.89 -4.10 -4.55
C ILE A 53 -6.57 -5.55 -4.14
N LYS A 54 -6.10 -5.76 -2.91
CA LYS A 54 -5.77 -7.11 -2.42
C LYS A 54 -7.02 -7.98 -2.35
N ASP A 55 -8.11 -7.46 -1.82
CA ASP A 55 -9.36 -8.19 -1.66
C ASP A 55 -9.97 -8.57 -3.01
N ASP A 56 -9.89 -7.68 -4.02
CA ASP A 56 -10.31 -7.97 -5.39
C ASP A 56 -9.45 -9.06 -6.04
N ILE A 57 -8.14 -9.06 -5.80
CA ILE A 57 -7.25 -10.12 -6.31
C ILE A 57 -7.52 -11.46 -5.64
N GLN A 58 -7.91 -11.49 -4.36
CA GLN A 58 -8.22 -12.73 -3.64
C GLN A 58 -9.56 -13.37 -4.04
N GLN A 59 -10.48 -12.58 -4.63
CA GLN A 59 -11.79 -13.03 -5.07
C GLN A 59 -11.79 -13.60 -6.51
N ASN A 60 -10.71 -13.40 -7.27
CA ASN A 60 -10.51 -13.91 -8.63
C ASN A 60 -9.51 -15.07 -8.67
#